data_AF-A0A1W1IIL0-F1
#
_entry.id   AF-A0A1W1IIL0-F1
#
_cell.length_a   1.000
_cell.length_b   1.000
_cell.length_c   1.000
_cell.angle_alpha   90.00
_cell.angle_beta   90.00
_cell.angle_gamma   90.00
#
_symmetry.space_group_name_H-M   'P 1'
#
loop_
_entity.id
_entity.type
_entity.pdbx_description
1 polymer ?
#
loop_
_entity_poly.entity_id
_entity_poly.type
_entity_poly.pdbx_seq_one_letter_code
_entity_poly.pdbx_strand_id
1 'polypeptide(L)'
;MEYSEGKLPPSYDVAENELPYQIKLALWQTAFGLQKVDGLSPSEYMVELAYENIEGKKGYDAIYREISDYHLKEHVDANTVEADIVSLRIAELLAEDHFLLSPSTLLGIHRHLFTDVFPEEIPVGKFRTVNITKNEPVLNGETVAVFGIQYLRKLGLHIDYSLFSEHVAFFRNALVLYYYQGEKQDKQYLKMFFENLLLGKQNVLSDEALRMKE
;
A
#
# COMPACT_ATOMS: atom_id res chain seq x y z
N MET A 1 -53.95 -4.53 -32.42
CA MET A 1 -52.60 -3.95 -32.43
C MET A 1 -51.65 -5.11 -32.31
N GLU A 2 -51.07 -5.54 -33.43
CA GLU A 2 -50.09 -6.63 -33.45
C GLU A 2 -48.75 -6.12 -32.94
N TYR A 3 -48.20 -6.80 -31.95
CA TYR A 3 -46.85 -6.54 -31.46
C TYR A 3 -45.86 -7.10 -32.48
N SER A 4 -45.11 -6.21 -33.12
CA SER A 4 -44.00 -6.58 -34.00
C SER A 4 -42.98 -7.41 -33.24
N GLU A 5 -42.55 -8.53 -33.84
CA GLU A 5 -41.50 -9.42 -33.33
C GLU A 5 -40.31 -8.62 -32.79
N GLY A 6 -40.05 -8.78 -31.49
CA GLY A 6 -38.97 -8.11 -30.80
C GLY A 6 -37.63 -8.53 -31.39
N LYS A 7 -36.90 -7.58 -31.98
CA LYS A 7 -35.49 -7.76 -32.28
C LYS A 7 -34.77 -8.14 -30.99
N LEU A 8 -34.18 -9.33 -30.95
CA LEU A 8 -33.26 -9.72 -29.88
C LEU A 8 -32.19 -8.65 -29.71
N PRO A 9 -31.79 -8.30 -28.47
CA PRO A 9 -30.69 -7.37 -28.26
C PRO A 9 -29.42 -7.89 -28.95
N PRO A 10 -28.56 -7.00 -29.48
CA PRO A 10 -27.33 -7.42 -30.13
C PRO A 10 -26.47 -8.25 -29.17
N SER A 11 -25.92 -9.36 -29.68
CA SER A 11 -24.89 -10.13 -29.00
C SER A 11 -23.58 -9.35 -29.06
N TYR A 12 -22.94 -9.16 -27.90
CA TYR A 12 -21.62 -8.54 -27.81
C TYR A 12 -20.62 -9.62 -27.45
N ASP A 13 -19.63 -9.82 -28.32
CA ASP A 13 -18.45 -10.60 -27.97
C ASP A 13 -17.52 -9.69 -27.17
N VAL A 14 -17.38 -9.94 -25.87
CA VAL A 14 -16.32 -9.34 -25.06
C VAL A 14 -15.03 -10.02 -25.49
N ALA A 15 -14.22 -9.33 -26.28
CA ALA A 15 -12.85 -9.78 -26.52
C ALA A 15 -12.13 -9.81 -25.18
N GLU A 16 -11.80 -11.00 -24.67
CA GLU A 16 -10.72 -11.15 -23.69
C GLU A 16 -9.45 -10.66 -24.37
N ASN A 17 -9.17 -9.37 -24.26
CA ASN A 17 -7.91 -8.81 -24.72
C ASN A 17 -6.83 -9.29 -23.75
N GLU A 18 -6.27 -10.47 -24.03
CA GLU A 18 -5.06 -10.91 -23.35
C GLU A 18 -3.95 -9.87 -23.56
N LEU A 19 -3.36 -9.43 -22.46
CA LEU A 19 -2.25 -8.48 -22.50
C LEU A 19 -1.07 -9.08 -23.30
N PRO A 20 -0.38 -8.27 -24.13
CA PRO A 20 0.80 -8.74 -24.86
C PRO A 20 1.89 -9.27 -23.94
N TYR A 21 2.68 -10.24 -24.41
CA TYR A 21 3.81 -10.85 -23.69
C TYR A 21 4.70 -9.82 -22.97
N GLN A 22 5.10 -8.76 -23.68
CA GLN A 22 6.00 -7.73 -23.12
C GLN A 22 5.36 -6.94 -21.98
N ILE A 23 4.03 -6.76 -22.01
CA ILE A 23 3.29 -6.12 -20.92
C ILE A 23 3.27 -7.06 -19.72
N LYS A 24 2.83 -8.32 -19.90
CA LYS A 24 2.82 -9.32 -18.83
C LYS A 24 4.21 -9.47 -18.18
N LEU A 25 5.27 -9.52 -18.98
CA LEU A 25 6.66 -9.57 -18.48
C LEU A 25 6.99 -8.36 -17.59
N ALA A 26 6.64 -7.15 -18.02
CA ALA A 26 6.86 -5.94 -17.24
C ALA A 26 6.07 -5.93 -15.93
N LEU A 27 4.83 -6.45 -15.93
CA LEU A 27 4.00 -6.57 -14.73
C LEU A 27 4.66 -7.49 -13.69
N TRP A 28 5.08 -8.69 -14.10
CA TRP A 28 5.76 -9.64 -13.22
C TRP A 28 7.12 -9.15 -12.72
N GLN A 29 7.92 -8.52 -13.58
CA GLN A 29 9.18 -7.90 -13.16
C GLN A 29 8.96 -6.79 -12.13
N THR A 30 7.90 -5.99 -12.30
CA THR A 30 7.52 -4.96 -11.33
C THR A 30 7.10 -5.60 -10.00
N ALA A 31 6.25 -6.63 -10.04
CA ALA A 31 5.77 -7.34 -8.87
C ALA A 31 6.92 -7.94 -8.04
N PHE A 32 7.83 -8.67 -8.70
CA PHE A 32 9.03 -9.22 -8.05
C PHE A 32 10.01 -8.15 -7.58
N GLY A 33 10.15 -7.06 -8.34
CA GLY A 33 11.00 -5.94 -7.98
C GLY A 33 10.55 -5.24 -6.70
N LEU A 34 9.24 -5.12 -6.49
CA LEU A 34 8.67 -4.50 -5.28
C LEU A 34 8.96 -5.31 -4.01
N GLN A 35 9.06 -6.65 -4.09
CA GLN A 35 9.39 -7.49 -2.93
C GLN A 35 10.81 -7.25 -2.42
N LYS A 36 11.74 -6.90 -3.32
CA LYS A 36 13.14 -6.64 -2.97
C LYS A 36 13.32 -5.44 -2.05
N VAL A 37 12.33 -4.54 -1.99
CA VAL A 37 12.33 -3.38 -1.06
C VAL A 37 12.38 -3.88 0.39
N ASP A 38 11.69 -4.98 0.68
CA ASP A 38 11.65 -5.62 1.99
C ASP A 38 12.70 -6.73 2.14
N GLY A 39 13.63 -6.85 1.18
CA GLY A 39 14.64 -7.91 1.15
C GLY A 39 14.06 -9.31 0.87
N LEU A 40 12.80 -9.38 0.43
CA LEU A 40 12.11 -10.64 0.13
C LEU A 40 12.44 -11.12 -1.28
N SER A 41 12.36 -12.43 -1.49
CA SER A 41 12.59 -13.06 -2.79
C SER A 41 11.55 -14.16 -3.03
N PRO A 42 10.86 -14.15 -4.19
CA PRO A 42 9.99 -15.24 -4.61
C PRO A 42 10.73 -16.56 -4.76
N SER A 43 10.00 -17.67 -4.68
CA SER A 43 10.51 -19.00 -4.97
C SER A 43 10.83 -19.18 -6.46
N GLU A 44 11.72 -20.11 -6.78
CA GLU A 44 12.00 -20.49 -8.18
C GLU A 44 10.73 -20.98 -8.88
N TYR A 45 9.88 -21.72 -8.16
CA TYR A 45 8.61 -22.21 -8.70
C TYR A 45 7.64 -21.07 -9.05
N MET A 46 7.58 -20.02 -8.23
CA MET A 46 6.78 -18.84 -8.55
C MET A 46 7.28 -18.12 -9.82
N VAL A 47 8.60 -18.09 -10.03
CA VAL A 47 9.18 -17.54 -11.27
C VAL A 47 8.77 -18.36 -12.49
N GLU A 48 8.75 -19.70 -12.38
CA GLU A 48 8.26 -20.59 -13.44
C GLU A 48 6.77 -20.33 -13.76
N LEU A 49 5.92 -20.27 -12.74
CA LEU A 49 4.49 -19.98 -12.88
C LEU A 49 4.24 -18.60 -13.51
N ALA A 50 5.07 -17.60 -13.18
CA ALA A 50 5.00 -16.29 -13.82
C ALA A 50 5.30 -16.36 -15.33
N TYR A 51 6.32 -17.14 -15.75
CA TYR A 51 6.57 -17.34 -17.18
C TYR A 51 5.42 -18.04 -17.89
N GLU A 52 4.77 -19.01 -17.26
CA GLU A 52 3.57 -19.65 -17.82
C GLU A 52 2.41 -18.67 -17.97
N ASN A 53 2.25 -17.71 -17.06
CA ASN A 53 1.28 -16.62 -17.21
C ASN A 53 1.64 -15.69 -18.38
N ILE A 54 2.90 -15.28 -18.47
CA ILE A 54 3.41 -14.38 -19.51
C ILE A 54 3.19 -15.01 -20.91
N GLU A 55 3.33 -16.32 -21.03
CA GLU A 55 3.08 -17.09 -22.24
C GLU A 55 1.60 -17.38 -22.51
N GLY A 56 0.68 -16.98 -21.62
CA GLY A 56 -0.76 -17.22 -21.75
C GLY A 56 -1.18 -18.66 -21.45
N LYS A 57 -0.31 -19.47 -20.84
CA LYS A 57 -0.61 -20.86 -20.48
C LYS A 57 -1.44 -20.98 -19.19
N LYS A 58 -1.32 -19.99 -18.29
CA LYS A 58 -2.02 -19.99 -16.99
C LYS A 58 -2.57 -18.62 -16.62
N GLY A 59 -3.78 -18.60 -16.09
CA GLY A 59 -4.36 -17.43 -15.41
C GLY A 59 -3.93 -17.34 -13.95
N TYR A 60 -4.14 -16.17 -13.34
CA TYR A 60 -3.75 -15.89 -11.94
C TYR A 60 -4.39 -16.86 -10.94
N ASP A 61 -5.66 -17.23 -11.12
CA ASP A 61 -6.36 -18.21 -10.28
C ASP A 61 -5.71 -19.59 -10.27
N ALA A 62 -5.19 -20.03 -11.42
CA ALA A 62 -4.51 -21.33 -11.54
C ALA A 62 -3.18 -21.30 -10.79
N ILE A 63 -2.44 -20.20 -10.96
CA ILE A 63 -1.18 -19.97 -10.27
C ILE A 63 -1.38 -19.91 -8.76
N TYR A 64 -2.42 -19.21 -8.29
CA TYR A 64 -2.74 -19.14 -6.85
C TYR A 64 -2.94 -20.53 -6.24
N ARG A 65 -3.67 -21.42 -6.91
CA ARG A 65 -3.90 -22.79 -6.43
C ARG A 65 -2.59 -23.59 -6.38
N GLU A 66 -1.82 -23.54 -7.46
CA GLU A 66 -0.56 -24.31 -7.55
C GLU A 66 0.50 -23.83 -6.56
N ILE A 67 0.66 -22.52 -6.40
CA ILE A 67 1.63 -21.96 -5.46
C ILE A 67 1.22 -22.25 -4.01
N SER A 68 -0.08 -22.20 -3.71
CA SER A 68 -0.60 -22.57 -2.38
C SER A 68 -0.37 -24.05 -2.07
N ASP A 69 -0.63 -24.94 -3.03
CA ASP A 69 -0.35 -26.37 -2.90
C ASP A 69 1.14 -26.65 -2.70
N TYR A 70 2.00 -25.90 -3.39
CA TYR A 70 3.46 -25.97 -3.24
C TYR A 70 3.90 -25.54 -1.83
N HIS A 71 3.40 -24.41 -1.32
CA HIS A 71 3.72 -23.92 0.02
C HIS A 71 3.36 -24.94 1.11
N LEU A 72 2.22 -25.62 0.97
CA LEU A 72 1.77 -26.66 1.90
C LEU A 72 2.64 -27.92 1.87
N LYS A 73 3.16 -28.31 0.70
CA LYS A 73 3.95 -29.54 0.52
C LYS A 73 5.41 -29.36 0.92
N GLU A 74 6.01 -28.25 0.52
CA GLU A 74 7.45 -28.03 0.62
C GLU A 74 7.86 -27.28 1.90
N HIS A 75 6.91 -26.90 2.76
CA HIS A 75 7.16 -26.18 4.02
C HIS A 75 8.03 -24.92 3.82
N VAL A 76 7.69 -24.14 2.79
CA VAL A 76 8.37 -22.88 2.43
C VAL A 76 8.27 -21.88 3.59
N ASP A 77 9.33 -21.10 3.80
CA ASP A 77 9.35 -20.11 4.87
C ASP A 77 8.39 -18.94 4.60
N ALA A 78 7.96 -18.28 5.67
CA ALA A 78 6.94 -17.24 5.60
C ALA A 78 7.33 -16.04 4.70
N ASN A 79 8.63 -15.70 4.62
CA ASN A 79 9.09 -14.57 3.81
C ASN A 79 8.98 -14.88 2.31
N THR A 80 9.31 -16.11 1.90
CA THR A 80 9.12 -16.55 0.52
C THR A 80 7.64 -16.75 0.18
N VAL A 81 6.82 -17.26 1.11
CA VAL A 81 5.36 -17.34 0.93
C VAL A 81 4.76 -15.96 0.70
N GLU A 82 5.14 -14.97 1.51
CA GLU A 82 4.74 -13.57 1.33
C GLU A 82 5.16 -13.05 -0.05
N ALA A 83 6.43 -13.21 -0.41
CA ALA A 83 6.95 -12.74 -1.69
C ALA A 83 6.19 -13.33 -2.88
N ASP A 84 5.86 -14.62 -2.84
CA ASP A 84 5.14 -15.31 -3.91
C ASP A 84 3.71 -14.79 -4.06
N ILE A 85 2.95 -14.79 -2.95
CA ILE A 85 1.53 -14.42 -2.94
C ILE A 85 1.35 -12.93 -3.25
N VAL A 86 2.16 -12.06 -2.65
CA VAL A 86 2.08 -10.62 -2.88
C VAL A 86 2.50 -10.29 -4.30
N SER A 87 3.51 -10.96 -4.86
CA SER A 87 3.90 -10.74 -6.27
C SER A 87 2.78 -11.13 -7.24
N LEU A 88 2.15 -12.28 -7.02
CA LEU A 88 0.99 -12.72 -7.81
C LEU A 88 -0.11 -11.66 -7.82
N ARG A 89 -0.50 -11.17 -6.63
CA ARG A 89 -1.57 -10.19 -6.47
C ARG A 89 -1.22 -8.82 -7.03
N ILE A 90 0.05 -8.41 -6.98
CA ILE A 90 0.51 -7.18 -7.65
C ILE A 90 0.42 -7.34 -9.17
N ALA A 91 0.89 -8.46 -9.73
CA ALA A 91 0.84 -8.68 -11.18
C ALA A 91 -0.61 -8.69 -11.69
N GLU A 92 -1.51 -9.34 -10.96
CA GLU A 92 -2.96 -9.32 -11.21
C GLU A 92 -3.54 -7.90 -11.15
N LEU A 93 -3.26 -7.16 -10.06
CA LEU A 93 -3.77 -5.80 -9.88
C LEU A 93 -3.27 -4.84 -10.98
N LEU A 94 -1.99 -4.95 -11.38
CA LEU A 94 -1.43 -4.10 -12.43
C LEU A 94 -1.93 -4.47 -13.84
N ALA A 95 -2.49 -5.67 -14.01
CA ALA A 95 -3.12 -6.09 -15.26
C ALA A 95 -4.52 -5.50 -15.44
N GLU A 96 -5.12 -4.96 -14.38
CA GLU A 96 -6.41 -4.26 -14.46
C GLU A 96 -6.25 -2.88 -15.12
N ASP A 97 -7.16 -2.54 -16.03
CA ASP A 97 -7.14 -1.28 -16.81
C ASP A 97 -7.62 -0.04 -16.04
N HIS A 98 -8.01 -0.18 -14.77
CA HIS A 98 -8.57 0.91 -13.99
C HIS A 98 -7.91 1.08 -12.62
N PHE A 99 -7.57 2.33 -12.29
CA PHE A 99 -7.17 2.71 -10.95
C PHE A 99 -7.87 4.01 -10.55
N LEU A 100 -8.53 3.99 -9.41
CA LEU A 100 -9.13 5.17 -8.80
C LEU A 100 -8.44 5.44 -7.47
N LEU A 101 -7.74 6.58 -7.37
CA LEU A 101 -7.10 6.96 -6.12
C LEU A 101 -8.13 7.48 -5.12
N SER A 102 -8.57 6.60 -4.21
CA SER A 102 -9.46 6.94 -3.10
C SER A 102 -9.06 6.17 -1.84
N PRO A 103 -9.41 6.66 -0.63
CA PRO A 103 -9.15 5.92 0.61
C PRO A 103 -9.72 4.50 0.60
N SER A 104 -10.94 4.32 0.07
CA SER A 104 -11.57 3.01 -0.04
C SER A 104 -10.83 2.08 -1.00
N THR A 105 -10.35 2.61 -2.13
CA THR A 105 -9.53 1.84 -3.08
C THR A 105 -8.21 1.42 -2.46
N LEU A 106 -7.55 2.31 -1.70
CA LEU A 106 -6.31 1.98 -1.01
C LEU A 106 -6.49 0.86 0.02
N LEU A 107 -7.58 0.87 0.78
CA LEU A 107 -7.92 -0.24 1.70
C LEU A 107 -8.26 -1.52 0.93
N GLY A 108 -8.94 -1.41 -0.21
CA GLY A 108 -9.24 -2.53 -1.10
C GLY A 108 -7.97 -3.20 -1.61
N ILE A 109 -7.02 -2.41 -2.13
CA ILE A 109 -5.71 -2.89 -2.58
C ILE A 109 -4.94 -3.51 -1.43
N HIS A 110 -4.87 -2.85 -0.27
CA HIS A 110 -4.19 -3.43 0.89
C HIS A 110 -4.83 -4.77 1.30
N ARG A 111 -6.15 -4.90 1.22
CA ARG A 111 -6.83 -6.18 1.49
C ARG A 111 -6.43 -7.22 0.45
N HIS A 112 -6.52 -6.88 -0.84
CA HIS A 112 -6.17 -7.76 -1.94
C HIS A 112 -4.76 -8.32 -1.76
N LEU A 113 -3.78 -7.44 -1.55
CA LEU A 113 -2.37 -7.81 -1.46
C LEU A 113 -2.07 -8.70 -0.25
N PHE A 114 -2.61 -8.40 0.93
CA PHE A 114 -2.11 -8.94 2.20
C PHE A 114 -3.06 -9.86 2.96
N THR A 115 -4.22 -10.21 2.39
CA THR A 115 -5.12 -11.19 3.01
C THR A 115 -4.39 -12.53 3.19
N ASP A 116 -4.42 -13.06 4.41
CA ASP A 116 -3.76 -14.30 4.84
C ASP A 116 -2.22 -14.30 4.73
N VAL A 117 -1.59 -13.13 4.59
CA VAL A 117 -0.12 -12.98 4.53
C VAL A 117 0.46 -12.60 5.89
N PHE A 118 -0.20 -11.69 6.61
CA PHE A 118 0.26 -11.20 7.90
C PHE A 118 -0.49 -11.83 9.08
N PRO A 119 0.13 -11.82 10.29
CA PRO A 119 -0.56 -12.14 11.53
C PRO A 119 -1.82 -11.29 11.75
N GLU A 120 -2.79 -11.81 12.52
CA GLU A 120 -4.10 -11.17 12.75
C GLU A 120 -4.00 -9.79 13.40
N GLU A 121 -2.89 -9.49 14.07
CA GLU A 121 -2.63 -8.19 14.72
C GLU A 121 -2.40 -7.07 13.69
N ILE A 122 -2.04 -7.40 12.46
CA ILE A 122 -1.85 -6.41 11.39
C ILE A 122 -3.22 -6.12 10.74
N PRO A 123 -3.69 -4.86 10.75
CA PRO A 123 -5.03 -4.51 10.26
C PRO A 123 -5.10 -4.51 8.73
N VAL A 124 -5.18 -5.70 8.12
CA VAL A 124 -5.27 -5.87 6.67
C VAL A 124 -6.56 -5.26 6.11
N GLY A 125 -6.40 -4.31 5.18
CA GLY A 125 -7.52 -3.62 4.53
C GLY A 125 -8.34 -2.75 5.49
N LYS A 126 -7.75 -2.35 6.62
CA LYS A 126 -8.35 -1.44 7.60
C LYS A 126 -7.34 -0.35 7.92
N PHE A 127 -7.83 0.82 8.30
CA PHE A 127 -6.92 1.81 8.86
C PHE A 127 -6.39 1.30 10.20
N ARG A 128 -5.09 1.48 10.42
CA ARG A 128 -4.47 1.20 11.71
C ARG A 128 -5.17 1.97 12.82
N THR A 129 -5.42 1.30 13.94
CA THR A 129 -5.86 1.88 15.21
C THR A 129 -4.69 2.07 16.17
N VAL A 130 -3.54 1.49 15.85
CA VAL A 130 -2.30 1.53 16.64
C VAL A 130 -1.13 2.08 15.83
N ASN A 131 -0.06 2.46 16.52
CA ASN A 131 1.18 2.87 15.88
C ASN A 131 2.00 1.65 15.47
N ILE A 132 2.36 1.58 14.18
CA ILE A 132 3.27 0.58 13.63
C ILE A 132 4.62 1.27 13.42
N THR A 133 5.69 0.69 13.95
CA THR A 133 7.07 1.13 13.74
C THR A 133 7.80 0.07 12.93
N LYS A 134 8.27 0.43 11.73
CA LYS A 134 9.19 -0.39 10.93
C LYS A 134 10.62 -0.05 11.38
N ASN A 135 11.45 -1.07 11.63
CA ASN A 135 12.87 -0.91 11.96
C ASN A 135 13.74 -0.72 10.69
N GLU A 136 13.19 -0.08 9.68
CA GLU A 136 13.83 0.06 8.37
C GLU A 136 14.23 1.50 8.13
N PRO A 137 15.37 1.74 7.47
CA PRO A 137 15.79 3.07 7.05
C PRO A 137 15.00 3.52 5.81
N VAL A 138 13.67 3.42 5.80
CA VAL A 138 12.86 4.16 4.82
C VAL A 138 12.76 5.60 5.32
N LEU A 139 13.88 6.30 5.10
CA LEU A 139 14.08 7.71 5.35
C LEU A 139 13.84 8.17 6.80
N ASN A 140 13.68 7.30 7.82
CA ASN A 140 13.49 7.70 9.24
C ASN A 140 12.46 8.83 9.49
N GLY A 141 11.45 8.99 8.61
CA GLY A 141 10.52 10.12 8.63
C GLY A 141 11.03 11.43 8.00
N GLU A 142 12.30 11.49 7.59
CA GLU A 142 12.95 12.63 6.91
C GLU A 142 12.17 13.10 5.69
N THR A 143 11.46 12.22 4.96
CA THR A 143 10.63 12.63 3.82
C THR A 143 9.55 13.61 4.25
N VAL A 144 8.83 13.32 5.34
CA VAL A 144 7.75 14.18 5.85
C VAL A 144 8.32 15.49 6.39
N ALA A 145 9.47 15.43 7.07
CA ALA A 145 10.19 16.62 7.52
C ALA A 145 10.63 17.50 6.35
N VAL A 146 11.32 16.93 5.36
CA VAL A 146 11.81 17.62 4.18
C VAL A 146 10.67 18.26 3.39
N PHE A 147 9.57 17.54 3.14
CA PHE A 147 8.41 18.12 2.47
C PHE A 147 7.75 19.23 3.30
N GLY A 148 7.60 19.05 4.62
CA GLY A 148 7.06 20.06 5.52
C GLY A 148 7.88 21.36 5.51
N ILE A 149 9.19 21.24 5.64
CA ILE A 149 10.13 22.38 5.59
C ILE A 149 10.07 23.09 4.24
N GLN A 150 10.12 22.34 3.14
CA GLN A 150 10.07 22.92 1.79
C GLN A 150 8.74 23.63 1.52
N TYR A 151 7.63 23.09 2.01
CA TYR A 151 6.33 23.73 1.92
C TYR A 151 6.29 25.07 2.68
N LEU A 152 6.78 25.09 3.93
CA LEU A 152 6.81 26.32 4.73
C LEU A 152 7.76 27.37 4.13
N ARG A 153 8.90 26.95 3.57
CA ARG A 153 9.82 27.83 2.82
C ARG A 153 9.16 28.42 1.58
N LYS A 154 8.37 27.63 0.85
CA LYS A 154 7.58 28.12 -0.29
C LYS A 154 6.54 29.18 0.14
N LEU A 155 6.07 29.12 1.39
CA LEU A 155 5.21 30.16 1.98
C LEU A 155 5.98 31.38 2.50
N GLY A 156 7.29 31.44 2.32
CA GLY A 156 8.15 32.56 2.74
C GLY A 156 8.69 32.45 4.17
N LEU A 157 8.52 31.31 4.84
CA LEU A 157 9.03 31.10 6.20
C LEU A 157 10.45 30.54 6.17
N HIS A 158 11.34 31.13 6.96
CA HIS A 158 12.70 30.62 7.15
C HIS A 158 12.72 29.55 8.23
N ILE A 159 12.51 28.29 7.81
CA ILE A 159 12.48 27.13 8.70
C ILE A 159 13.81 26.37 8.63
N ASP A 160 14.41 26.10 9.79
CA ASP A 160 15.56 25.21 9.95
C ASP A 160 15.12 23.74 10.16
N TYR A 161 16.08 22.82 10.09
CA TYR A 161 15.82 21.38 10.21
C TYR A 161 15.74 20.87 11.66
N SER A 162 16.13 21.67 12.66
CA SER A 162 16.37 21.21 14.03
C SER A 162 15.13 20.60 14.68
N LEU A 163 14.02 21.35 14.77
CA LEU A 163 12.80 20.88 15.39
C LEU A 163 12.21 19.66 14.67
N PHE A 164 12.33 19.62 13.33
CA PHE A 164 11.91 18.45 12.57
C PHE A 164 12.79 17.24 12.85
N SER A 165 14.12 17.39 12.90
CA SER A 165 15.04 16.29 13.20
C SER A 165 14.80 15.67 14.58
N GLU A 166 14.44 16.49 15.56
CA GLU A 166 14.19 16.05 16.93
C GLU A 166 12.78 15.44 17.11
N HIS A 167 11.78 15.91 16.35
CA HIS A 167 10.36 15.59 16.57
C HIS A 167 9.61 15.10 15.33
N VAL A 168 10.32 14.51 14.35
CA VAL A 168 9.71 14.02 13.10
C VAL A 168 8.60 12.98 13.32
N ALA A 169 8.80 12.07 14.28
CA ALA A 169 7.82 11.03 14.61
C ALA A 169 6.54 11.65 15.17
N PHE A 170 6.67 12.60 16.10
CA PHE A 170 5.55 13.36 16.65
C PHE A 170 4.78 14.10 15.57
N PHE A 171 5.48 14.85 14.69
CA PHE A 171 4.84 15.59 13.61
C PHE A 171 4.07 14.68 12.65
N ARG A 172 4.68 13.57 12.23
CA ARG A 172 4.04 12.56 11.38
C ARG A 172 2.79 11.98 12.07
N ASN A 173 2.90 11.59 13.32
CA ASN A 173 1.79 10.98 14.07
C ASN A 173 0.65 11.99 14.28
N ALA A 174 0.96 13.25 14.59
CA ALA A 174 -0.01 14.33 14.69
C ALA A 174 -0.73 14.60 13.36
N LEU A 175 -0.03 14.52 12.22
CA LEU A 175 -0.65 14.58 10.89
C LEU A 175 -1.61 13.41 10.66
N VAL A 176 -1.22 12.17 11.00
CA VAL A 176 -2.11 11.01 10.84
C VAL A 176 -3.37 11.17 11.70
N LEU A 177 -3.22 11.56 12.97
CA LEU A 177 -4.36 11.80 13.86
C LEU A 177 -5.28 12.91 13.34
N TYR A 178 -4.72 13.97 12.79
CA TYR A 178 -5.51 15.03 12.16
C TYR A 178 -6.39 14.50 11.02
N TYR A 179 -5.90 13.54 10.23
CA TYR A 179 -6.64 12.97 9.11
C TYR A 179 -7.48 11.71 9.46
N TYR A 180 -7.33 11.16 10.68
CA TYR A 180 -8.05 9.95 11.11
C TYR A 180 -9.42 10.29 11.74
N GLN A 181 -10.48 9.73 11.16
CA GLN A 181 -11.91 9.67 11.58
C GLN A 181 -12.65 10.96 11.99
N GLY A 182 -13.61 11.36 11.13
CA GLY A 182 -15.04 11.48 11.48
C GLY A 182 -15.54 12.65 12.35
N GLU A 183 -14.89 12.99 13.46
CA GLU A 183 -15.42 13.94 14.43
C GLU A 183 -14.32 14.87 14.98
N LYS A 184 -14.60 16.18 14.93
CA LYS A 184 -13.78 17.32 15.39
C LYS A 184 -12.29 16.98 15.63
N GLN A 185 -11.53 17.10 14.54
CA GLN A 185 -10.07 17.01 14.51
C GLN A 185 -9.43 17.77 15.67
N ASP A 186 -8.77 17.05 16.56
CA ASP A 186 -7.98 17.66 17.60
C ASP A 186 -6.66 18.20 17.01
N LYS A 187 -6.73 19.45 16.54
CA LYS A 187 -5.57 20.17 16.00
C LYS A 187 -4.54 20.50 17.08
N GLN A 188 -4.77 20.16 18.36
CA GLN A 188 -3.90 20.57 19.45
C GLN A 188 -2.45 20.14 19.22
N TYR A 189 -2.21 18.94 18.71
CA TYR A 189 -0.86 18.42 18.55
C TYR A 189 -0.11 19.10 17.40
N LEU A 190 -0.78 19.33 16.27
CA LEU A 190 -0.20 20.14 15.19
C LEU A 190 0.01 21.59 15.64
N LYS A 191 -0.92 22.16 16.41
CA LYS A 191 -0.80 23.51 16.97
C LYS A 191 0.41 23.61 17.90
N MET A 192 0.59 22.67 18.82
CA MET A 192 1.75 22.61 19.71
C MET A 192 3.06 22.58 18.92
N PHE A 193 3.12 21.75 17.88
CA PHE A 193 4.29 21.66 17.00
C PHE A 193 4.59 23.00 16.31
N PHE A 194 3.59 23.61 15.66
CA PHE A 194 3.78 24.89 14.96
C PHE A 194 4.00 26.07 15.91
N GLU A 195 3.48 26.04 17.13
CA GLU A 195 3.79 27.05 18.15
C GLU A 195 5.24 26.96 18.62
N ASN A 196 5.80 25.76 18.75
CA ASN A 196 7.23 25.60 19.01
C ASN A 196 8.04 26.11 17.81
N LEU A 197 7.63 25.72 16.60
CA LEU A 197 8.34 26.04 15.36
C LEU A 197 8.34 27.54 15.01
N LEU A 198 7.18 28.19 15.09
CA LEU A 198 6.97 29.54 14.56
C LEU A 198 7.00 30.61 15.64
N LEU A 199 6.66 30.24 16.89
CA LEU A 199 6.53 31.19 18.00
C LEU A 199 7.56 30.95 19.12
N GLY A 200 8.44 29.94 18.96
CA GLY A 200 9.45 29.60 19.96
C GLY A 200 8.87 29.12 21.30
N LYS A 201 7.64 28.57 21.30
CA LYS A 201 7.08 27.96 22.51
C LYS A 201 7.83 26.68 22.89
N GLN A 202 7.64 26.25 24.13
CA GLN A 202 8.21 25.03 24.68
C GLN A 202 7.12 24.03 25.08
N ASN A 203 6.18 23.77 24.16
CA ASN A 203 5.21 22.70 24.34
C ASN A 203 5.92 21.34 24.34
N VAL A 204 5.47 20.40 25.17
CA VAL A 204 6.02 19.03 25.21
C VAL A 204 5.53 18.23 24.01
N LEU A 205 6.44 17.83 23.12
CA LEU A 205 6.13 17.05 21.92
C LEU A 205 6.46 15.57 22.16
N SER A 206 5.56 14.85 22.84
CA SER A 206 5.72 13.42 23.17
C SER A 206 4.82 12.52 22.35
N ASP A 207 5.39 11.48 21.73
CA ASP A 207 4.66 10.44 21.01
C ASP A 207 3.73 9.63 21.93
N GLU A 208 4.03 9.52 23.23
CA GLU A 208 3.16 8.85 24.19
C GLU A 208 1.81 9.57 24.34
N ALA A 209 1.83 10.91 24.27
CA ALA A 209 0.63 11.74 24.35
C ALA A 209 -0.26 11.62 23.10
N LEU A 210 0.26 11.06 22.00
CA LEU A 210 -0.45 10.82 20.73
C LEU A 210 -1.02 9.40 20.63
N ARG A 211 -0.76 8.53 21.61
CA ARG A 211 -1.37 7.19 21.64
C ARG A 211 -2.85 7.36 22.00
N MET A 212 -3.74 6.94 21.10
CA MET A 212 -5.17 6.89 21.41
C MET A 212 -5.35 6.01 22.66
N LYS A 213 -5.97 6.56 23.72
CA LYS A 213 -6.45 5.73 24.82
C LYS A 213 -7.57 4.86 24.26
N GLU A 214 -7.44 3.55 24.47
CA GLU A 214 -8.45 2.54 24.14
C GLU A 214 -9.83 2.90 24.70
#